data_AF-A0A924XP83-F1
#
_entry.id   AF-A0A924XP83-F1
#
_cell.length_a   1.000
_cell.length_b   1.000
_cell.length_c   1.000
_cell.angle_alpha   90.00
_cell.angle_beta   90.00
_cell.angle_gamma   90.00
#
_symmetry.space_group_name_H-M   'P 1'
#
loop_
_entity.id
_entity.type
_entity.pdbx_description
1 polymer ?
#
loop_
_entity_poly.entity_id
_entity_poly.type
_entity_poly.pdbx_seq_one_letter_code
_entity_poly.pdbx_strand_id
1 'polypeptide(L)' 'DVPDLARHPALRRTPVQTPNGPAHLVAPPVIVDALAPALGPVPAIGQHSAQIRHDFPP' A
#
# COMPACT_ATOMS: atom_id res chain seq x y z
N ASP A 1 -17.56 14.10 -11.79
CA ASP A 1 -16.47 13.64 -12.70
C ASP A 1 -15.39 12.91 -11.87
N VAL A 2 -14.22 12.56 -12.43
CA VAL A 2 -13.15 11.89 -11.65
C VAL A 2 -12.66 12.72 -10.45
N PRO A 3 -12.43 14.05 -10.56
CA PRO A 3 -12.14 14.92 -9.43
C PRO A 3 -13.17 14.88 -8.29
N ASP A 4 -14.47 14.83 -8.60
CA ASP A 4 -15.51 14.75 -7.57
C ASP A 4 -15.42 13.45 -6.77
N LEU A 5 -15.14 12.33 -7.44
CA LEU A 5 -14.98 11.04 -6.78
C LEU A 5 -13.80 11.04 -5.80
N ALA A 6 -12.72 11.75 -6.12
CA ALA A 6 -11.56 11.86 -5.22
C ALA A 6 -11.88 12.59 -3.89
N ARG A 7 -12.94 13.41 -3.87
CA ARG A 7 -13.37 14.17 -2.68
C ARG A 7 -14.57 13.54 -1.97
N HIS A 8 -15.08 12.43 -2.48
CA HIS A 8 -16.31 11.82 -1.98
C HIS A 8 -16.14 11.29 -0.53
N PRO A 9 -17.10 11.51 0.40
CA PRO A 9 -16.99 11.09 1.80
C PRO A 9 -16.82 9.59 2.01
N ALA A 10 -17.36 8.76 1.10
CA ALA A 10 -17.18 7.31 1.16
C ALA A 10 -15.76 6.84 0.77
N LEU A 11 -14.92 7.70 0.18
CA LEU A 11 -13.57 7.35 -0.23
C LEU A 11 -12.62 7.39 0.97
N ARG A 12 -12.43 6.22 1.60
CA ARG A 12 -11.47 6.04 2.68
C ARG A 12 -10.04 6.04 2.15
N ARG A 13 -9.12 6.63 2.91
CA ARG A 13 -7.68 6.62 2.64
C ARG A 13 -6.94 6.00 3.81
N THR A 14 -5.85 5.31 3.51
CA THR A 14 -4.96 4.72 4.51
C THR A 14 -3.51 5.18 4.25
N PRO A 15 -2.75 5.57 5.29
CA PRO A 15 -1.35 5.89 5.11
C PRO A 15 -0.54 4.61 4.86
N VAL A 16 0.42 4.69 3.94
CA VAL A 16 1.40 3.64 3.67
C VAL A 16 2.78 4.28 3.67
N GLN A 17 3.72 3.69 4.41
CA GLN A 17 5.09 4.18 4.45
C GLN A 17 5.80 3.90 3.14
N THR A 18 6.51 4.90 2.62
CA THR A 18 7.39 4.75 1.46
C THR A 18 8.79 5.25 1.81
N PRO A 19 9.82 4.93 1.01
CA PRO A 19 11.18 5.40 1.26
C PRO A 19 11.30 6.93 1.35
N ASN A 20 10.39 7.66 0.69
CA ASN A 20 10.38 9.12 0.64
C ASN A 20 9.30 9.75 1.55
N GLY A 21 8.79 8.98 2.52
CA GLY A 21 7.75 9.41 3.47
C GLY A 21 6.38 8.75 3.24
N PRO A 22 5.38 9.06 4.08
CA PRO A 22 4.06 8.44 3.99
C PRO A 22 3.29 8.91 2.74
N ALA A 23 2.65 7.97 2.05
CA ALA A 23 1.67 8.23 0.98
C ALA A 23 0.26 7.81 1.43
N HIS A 24 -0.76 8.58 1.05
CA HIS A 24 -2.15 8.25 1.34
C HIS A 24 -2.79 7.53 0.16
N LEU A 25 -2.93 6.22 0.26
CA LEU A 25 -3.55 5.38 -0.76
C LEU A 25 -5.06 5.24 -0.53
N VAL A 26 -5.81 4.95 -1.59
CA VAL A 26 -7.21 4.52 -1.47
C VAL A 26 -7.21 3.21 -0.69
N ALA A 27 -8.01 3.17 0.38
CA ALA A 27 -8.08 1.99 1.23
C ALA A 27 -8.72 0.82 0.45
N PRO A 28 -8.25 -0.43 0.65
CA PRO A 28 -8.91 -1.59 0.10
C PRO A 28 -10.40 -1.63 0.46
N PRO A 29 -11.26 -2.08 -0.46
CA PRO A 29 -12.70 -2.14 -0.20
C PRO A 29 -13.04 -3.25 0.80
N VAL A 30 -12.19 -4.28 0.90
CA VAL A 30 -12.39 -5.41 1.80
C VAL A 30 -12.33 -4.97 3.27
N ILE A 31 -13.34 -5.39 4.02
CA ILE A 31 -13.43 -5.26 5.47
C ILE A 31 -13.79 -6.65 5.98
N VAL A 32 -12.98 -7.21 6.87
CA VAL A 32 -13.20 -8.53 7.47
C VAL A 32 -13.33 -8.32 8.97
N ASP A 33 -14.42 -8.78 9.58
CA ASP A 33 -14.69 -8.61 11.01
C ASP A 33 -14.56 -7.16 11.50
N ALA A 34 -15.10 -6.22 10.71
CA ALA A 34 -14.99 -4.78 10.93
C ALA A 34 -13.55 -4.21 10.92
N LEU A 35 -12.56 -5.00 10.51
CA LEU A 35 -11.16 -4.60 10.37
C LEU A 35 -10.78 -4.44 8.90
N ALA A 36 -10.07 -3.35 8.61
CA ALA A 36 -9.41 -3.19 7.33
C ALA A 36 -8.07 -3.95 7.35
N PRO A 37 -7.63 -4.54 6.23
CA PRO A 37 -6.33 -5.18 6.16
C PRO A 37 -5.21 -4.15 6.39
N ALA A 38 -4.23 -4.52 7.20
CA ALA A 38 -3.04 -3.70 7.42
C ALA A 38 -2.13 -3.76 6.17
N LEU A 39 -1.78 -2.60 5.62
CA LEU A 39 -0.86 -2.52 4.49
C LEU A 39 0.58 -2.41 5.00
N GLY A 40 1.47 -3.21 4.44
CA GLY A 40 2.91 -3.09 4.66
C GLY A 40 3.52 -1.88 3.96
N PRO A 41 4.76 -1.49 4.32
CA PRO A 41 5.47 -0.40 3.66
C PRO A 41 5.83 -0.76 2.21
N VAL A 42 5.96 0.27 1.37
CA VAL A 42 6.53 0.12 0.03
C VAL A 42 8.04 -0.08 0.15
N PRO A 43 8.62 -1.16 -0.41
CA PRO A 43 10.06 -1.40 -0.34
C PRO A 43 10.83 -0.37 -1.16
N ALA A 44 12.05 -0.08 -0.71
CA ALA A 44 13.00 0.69 -1.51
C ALA A 44 13.44 -0.07 -2.76
N ILE A 45 13.96 0.66 -3.75
CA ILE A 45 14.54 0.06 -4.96
C ILE A 45 15.64 -0.91 -4.53
N GLY A 46 15.46 -2.19 -4.89
CA GLY A 46 16.42 -3.25 -4.60
C GLY A 46 16.42 -3.82 -3.18
N GLN A 47 15.50 -3.40 -2.29
CA GLN A 47 15.48 -3.80 -0.87
C GLN A 47 15.51 -5.32 -0.65
N HIS A 48 14.82 -6.08 -1.51
CA HIS A 48 14.73 -7.54 -1.39
C HIS A 48 15.57 -8.31 -2.42
N SER A 49 16.35 -7.61 -3.26
CA SER A 49 17.04 -8.24 -4.40
C SER A 49 18.08 -9.28 -3.99
N ALA A 50 18.79 -9.07 -2.87
CA ALA A 50 19.79 -10.02 -2.38
C ALA A 50 19.14 -11.33 -1.88
N GLN A 51 18.06 -11.21 -1.10
CA GLN A 51 17.32 -12.36 -0.58
C GLN A 51 16.72 -13.18 -1.72
N ILE A 52 16.06 -12.53 -2.69
CA ILE A 52 15.45 -13.24 -3.83
C ILE A 52 16.50 -14.04 -4.62
N ARG A 53 17.70 -13.49 -4.87
CA ARG A 53 18.77 -14.25 -5.55
C ARG A 53 19.29 -15.44 -4.74
N HIS A 54 19.23 -15.36 -3.42
CA HIS A 54 19.59 -16.48 -2.56
C HIS A 54 18.52 -17.59 -2.61
N ASP A 55 17.23 -17.19 -2.59
CA ASP A 55 16.10 -18.12 -2.60
C ASP A 55 15.97 -18.86 -3.95
N PHE A 56 16.43 -18.25 -5.05
CA PHE A 56 16.34 -18.77 -6.41
C PHE A 56 17.72 -18.83 -7.10
N PRO A 57 18.58 -19.81 -6.75
CA PRO A 57 19.85 -20.04 -7.45
C PRO A 57 19.62 -20.52 -8.90
N PRO A 58 20.61 -20.37 -9.80
CA PRO A 58 20.51 -20.77 -11.20
C PRO A 58 20.31 -22.28 -11.41
#